data_AF-A0A847SXN1-F1
#
_entry.id   AF-A0A847SXN1-F1
#
_cell.length_a   1.000
_cell.length_b   1.000
_cell.length_c   1.000
_cell.angle_alpha   90.00
_cell.angle_beta   90.00
_cell.angle_gamma   90.00
#
_symmetry.space_group_name_H-M   'P 1'
#
loop_
_entity.id
_entity.type
_entity.pdbx_description
1 polymer ?
#
loop_
_entity_poly.entity_id
_entity_poly.type
_entity_poly.pdbx_seq_one_letter_code
_entity_poly.pdbx_strand_id
1 'polypeptide(L)'
;MGRFKFFKARNYKDYWIINELVEQCNEEGKDGRFRWCYAPREHVNLPYIEPGTQAKLIITKDKVPRIVGFYSYDSDDRRLDVLYVVPKMRGHHIALDIVDDFLRIPPRDKQAKVLNPCRAVRKMLNKHYPGRFEAVVTRGREFITIHYEEEDLVGYMG
;
A
#
# COMPACT_ATOMS: atom_id res chain seq x y z
N MET A 1 18.42 2.44 13.11
CA MET A 1 17.68 3.64 12.64
C MET A 1 17.29 3.43 11.17
N GLY A 2 16.02 3.62 10.78
CA GLY A 2 15.52 3.27 9.44
C GLY A 2 16.03 4.18 8.29
N ARG A 3 15.98 3.68 7.04
CA ARG A 3 16.52 4.35 5.83
C ARG A 3 15.68 5.52 5.33
N PHE A 4 14.36 5.48 5.54
CA PHE A 4 13.41 6.50 5.11
C PHE A 4 12.76 7.22 6.30
N LYS A 5 12.12 8.35 6.01
CA LYS A 5 11.23 9.04 6.94
C LYS A 5 9.80 8.96 6.42
N PHE A 6 8.86 8.74 7.33
CA PHE A 6 7.43 8.63 7.05
C PHE A 6 6.70 9.85 7.62
N PHE A 7 6.10 10.65 6.74
CA PHE A 7 5.43 11.90 7.10
C PHE A 7 3.94 11.76 6.89
N LYS A 8 3.16 11.87 7.96
CA LYS A 8 1.69 11.93 7.86
C LYS A 8 1.29 13.18 7.06
N ALA A 9 0.51 13.00 6.00
CA ALA A 9 -0.07 14.08 5.22
C ALA A 9 -1.06 14.86 6.10
N ARG A 10 -0.97 16.19 6.11
CA ARG A 10 -1.77 17.05 6.99
C ARG A 10 -2.44 18.20 6.25
N ASN A 11 -1.93 18.60 5.10
CA ASN A 11 -2.36 19.79 4.42
C ASN A 11 -2.60 19.53 2.93
N TYR A 12 -3.26 20.48 2.27
CA TYR A 12 -3.60 20.41 0.85
C TYR A 12 -2.39 20.12 -0.05
N LYS A 13 -1.20 20.67 0.24
CA LYS A 13 0.00 20.44 -0.58
C LYS A 13 0.45 18.99 -0.50
N ASP A 14 0.40 18.37 0.67
CA ASP A 14 0.75 16.96 0.84
C ASP A 14 -0.18 16.06 0.01
N TYR A 15 -1.48 16.33 0.06
CA TYR A 15 -2.48 15.60 -0.72
C TYR A 15 -2.38 15.88 -2.22
N TRP A 16 -2.01 17.10 -2.62
CA TRP A 16 -1.73 17.41 -4.02
C TRP A 16 -0.54 16.58 -4.55
N ILE A 17 0.56 16.47 -3.77
CA ILE A 17 1.69 15.62 -4.14
C ILE A 17 1.27 14.15 -4.26
N ILE A 18 0.45 13.66 -3.33
CA ILE A 18 -0.07 12.29 -3.40
C ILE A 18 -0.88 12.09 -4.69
N ASN A 19 -1.75 13.04 -5.05
CA ASN A 19 -2.52 12.98 -6.29
C ASN A 19 -1.60 12.95 -7.51
N GLU A 20 -0.55 13.77 -7.56
CA GLU A 20 0.44 13.73 -8.65
C GLU A 20 1.16 12.38 -8.74
N LEU A 21 1.52 11.76 -7.60
CA LEU A 21 2.11 10.43 -7.58
C LEU A 21 1.12 9.34 -8.01
N VAL A 22 -0.16 9.51 -7.69
CA VAL A 22 -1.25 8.65 -8.17
C VAL A 22 -1.39 8.76 -9.67
N GLU A 23 -1.36 9.97 -10.24
CA GLU A 23 -1.45 10.16 -11.69
C GLU A 23 -0.24 9.57 -12.42
N GLN A 24 0.98 9.75 -11.90
CA GLN A 24 2.18 9.09 -12.43
C GLN A 24 2.05 7.55 -12.37
N CYS A 25 1.45 7.02 -11.30
CA CYS A 25 1.15 5.59 -11.19
C CYS A 25 0.16 5.12 -12.28
N ASN A 26 -0.82 5.94 -12.68
CA ASN A 26 -1.78 5.59 -13.73
C ASN A 26 -1.12 5.48 -15.10
N GLU A 27 -0.21 6.40 -15.43
CA GLU A 27 0.50 6.42 -16.72
C GLU A 27 1.44 5.22 -16.87
N GLU A 28 2.17 4.88 -15.80
CA GLU A 28 3.10 3.75 -15.74
C GLU A 28 2.37 2.39 -15.82
N GLY A 29 1.11 2.32 -15.36
CA GLY A 29 0.29 1.10 -15.34
C GLY A 29 0.00 0.46 -16.71
N LYS A 30 0.35 1.08 -17.83
CA LYS A 30 0.24 0.49 -19.18
C LYS A 30 1.24 -0.64 -19.46
N ASP A 31 2.28 -0.80 -18.64
CA ASP A 31 3.38 -1.77 -18.85
C ASP A 31 3.28 -3.08 -18.04
N GLY A 32 2.27 -3.21 -17.18
CA GLY A 32 1.94 -4.44 -16.43
C GLY A 32 2.86 -4.78 -15.26
N ARG A 33 3.84 -3.94 -14.86
CA ARG A 33 4.84 -4.29 -13.84
C ARG A 33 4.54 -3.74 -12.44
N PHE A 34 3.43 -4.21 -11.88
CA PHE A 34 2.99 -4.01 -10.49
C PHE A 34 2.21 -2.72 -10.22
N ARG A 35 0.88 -2.89 -10.18
CA ARG A 35 -0.10 -1.88 -9.80
C ARG A 35 -0.62 -2.15 -8.38
N TRP A 36 -0.70 -1.13 -7.53
CA TRP A 36 -1.95 -0.87 -6.82
C TRP A 36 -2.75 0.03 -7.75
N CYS A 37 -3.50 -0.60 -8.67
CA CYS A 37 -4.47 -0.02 -9.64
C CYS A 37 -4.93 -1.11 -10.64
N TYR A 38 -5.52 -2.21 -10.14
CA TYR A 38 -6.46 -3.10 -10.88
C TYR A 38 -6.01 -3.85 -12.14
N ALA A 39 -6.73 -4.93 -12.46
CA ALA A 39 -6.46 -5.81 -13.60
C ALA A 39 -6.88 -5.17 -14.95
N PRO A 40 -6.41 -5.68 -16.11
CA PRO A 40 -6.63 -5.09 -17.44
C PRO A 40 -8.09 -4.96 -17.92
N ARG A 41 -9.07 -5.48 -17.16
CA ARG A 41 -10.50 -5.51 -17.53
C ARG A 41 -11.43 -4.86 -16.49
N GLU A 42 -10.88 -4.26 -15.44
CA GLU A 42 -11.66 -3.56 -14.42
C GLU A 42 -11.70 -2.06 -14.75
N HIS A 43 -12.81 -1.59 -15.30
CA HIS A 43 -13.12 -0.15 -15.36
C HIS A 43 -13.55 0.31 -13.95
N VAL A 44 -12.57 0.61 -13.09
CA VAL A 44 -12.84 1.21 -11.78
C VAL A 44 -11.99 2.47 -11.63
N ASN A 45 -12.63 3.52 -11.10
CA ASN A 45 -12.04 4.81 -10.83
C ASN A 45 -10.80 4.69 -9.92
N LEU A 46 -9.89 5.67 -10.06
CA LEU A 46 -8.65 5.96 -9.33
C LEU A 46 -8.52 5.39 -7.90
N PRO A 47 -7.30 5.21 -7.34
CA PRO A 47 -7.12 4.92 -5.92
C PRO A 47 -7.70 6.08 -5.11
N TYR A 48 -8.96 5.92 -4.75
CA TYR A 48 -9.74 6.87 -3.98
C TYR A 48 -9.30 6.70 -2.53
N ILE A 49 -8.64 7.72 -1.99
CA ILE A 49 -8.46 7.85 -0.54
C ILE A 49 -9.89 7.92 0.02
N GLU A 50 -10.37 6.82 0.60
CA GLU A 50 -11.72 6.80 1.17
C GLU A 50 -11.82 7.92 2.22
N PRO A 51 -12.95 8.63 2.31
CA PRO A 51 -13.19 9.62 3.35
C PRO A 51 -12.93 9.00 4.72
N GLY A 52 -12.06 9.63 5.51
CA GLY A 52 -11.64 9.10 6.81
C GLY A 52 -10.27 8.40 6.81
N THR A 53 -9.77 8.01 5.63
CA THR A 53 -8.45 7.40 5.52
C THR A 53 -7.34 8.46 5.60
N GLN A 54 -6.21 8.03 6.12
CA GLN A 54 -5.02 8.84 6.34
C GLN A 54 -3.94 8.42 5.35
N ALA A 55 -2.99 9.31 5.06
CA ALA A 55 -1.84 8.99 4.22
C ALA A 55 -0.52 9.38 4.87
N LYS A 56 0.55 8.67 4.50
CA LYS A 56 1.92 9.13 4.73
C LYS A 56 2.73 9.17 3.45
N LEU A 57 3.50 10.24 3.30
CA LEU A 57 4.57 10.38 2.32
C LEU A 57 5.85 9.72 2.85
N ILE A 58 6.61 9.13 1.94
CA ILE A 58 7.88 8.47 2.24
C ILE A 58 8.97 9.31 1.60
N ILE A 59 9.93 9.75 2.41
CA ILE A 59 11.03 10.58 1.92
C ILE A 59 12.39 10.02 2.31
N THR A 60 13.39 10.27 1.47
CA THR A 60 14.78 9.93 1.77
C THR A 60 15.34 10.79 2.89
N LYS A 61 16.44 10.33 3.49
CA LYS A 61 17.21 11.06 4.51
C LYS A 61 18.41 11.82 3.93
N ASP A 62 18.45 11.98 2.61
CA ASP A 62 19.54 12.66 1.92
C ASP A 62 19.59 14.16 2.27
N LYS A 63 20.73 14.79 1.97
CA LYS A 63 20.90 16.25 2.13
C LYS A 63 19.81 17.05 1.41
N VAL A 64 19.35 16.54 0.26
CA VAL A 64 18.18 17.03 -0.45
C VAL A 64 17.12 15.93 -0.43
N PRO A 65 16.09 16.01 0.43
CA PRO A 65 15.11 14.94 0.58
C PRO A 65 14.28 14.77 -0.69
N ARG A 66 14.05 13.51 -1.08
CA ARG A 66 13.22 13.16 -2.23
C ARG A 66 12.04 12.32 -1.78
N ILE A 67 10.89 12.53 -2.42
CA ILE A 67 9.71 11.71 -2.21
C ILE A 67 9.87 10.43 -3.02
N VAL A 68 9.72 9.29 -2.37
CA VAL A 68 10.00 7.97 -2.96
C VAL A 68 8.77 7.06 -2.99
N GLY A 69 7.65 7.55 -2.46
CA GLY A 69 6.38 6.84 -2.45
C GLY A 69 5.43 7.42 -1.41
N PHE A 70 4.29 6.78 -1.28
CA PHE A 70 3.30 7.07 -0.26
C PHE A 70 2.52 5.80 0.07
N TYR A 71 1.79 5.83 1.18
CA TYR A 71 0.77 4.84 1.44
C TYR A 71 -0.42 5.48 2.15
N SER A 72 -1.62 4.96 1.91
CA SER A 72 -2.84 5.33 2.64
C SER A 72 -3.34 4.17 3.48
N TYR A 73 -4.05 4.50 4.54
CA TYR A 73 -4.52 3.55 5.53
C TYR A 73 -5.73 4.10 6.30
N ASP A 74 -6.56 3.20 6.78
CA ASP A 74 -7.54 3.47 7.82
C ASP A 74 -6.97 3.03 9.19
N SER A 75 -6.86 3.98 10.12
CA SER A 75 -6.35 3.68 11.46
C SER A 75 -7.36 2.91 12.31
N ASP A 76 -8.66 3.18 12.15
CA ASP A 76 -9.69 2.63 13.02
C ASP A 76 -9.97 1.17 12.66
N ASP A 77 -9.95 0.88 11.36
CA ASP A 77 -10.09 -0.47 10.79
C ASP A 77 -8.77 -1.24 10.69
N ARG A 78 -7.64 -0.60 11.04
CA ARG A 78 -6.29 -1.15 10.87
C ARG A 78 -6.10 -1.73 9.47
N ARG A 79 -6.43 -0.95 8.45
CA ARG A 79 -6.47 -1.36 7.03
C ARG A 79 -5.45 -0.57 6.21
N LEU A 80 -4.63 -1.27 5.43
CA LEU A 80 -3.73 -0.68 4.45
C LEU A 80 -4.44 -0.58 3.10
N ASP A 81 -4.51 0.64 2.56
CA ASP A 81 -5.45 0.96 1.47
C ASP A 81 -4.78 1.23 0.14
N VAL A 82 -3.57 1.78 0.18
CA VAL A 82 -2.72 1.97 -1.01
C VAL A 82 -1.28 1.90 -0.55
N LEU A 83 -0.42 1.23 -1.31
CA LEU A 83 1.03 1.28 -1.14
C LEU A 83 1.67 1.56 -2.49
N TYR A 84 2.35 2.70 -2.59
CA TYR A 84 3.03 3.11 -3.82
C TYR A 84 4.51 3.41 -3.57
N VAL A 85 5.36 2.92 -4.49
CA VAL A 85 6.79 3.19 -4.53
C VAL A 85 7.16 3.63 -5.94
N VAL A 86 7.80 4.81 -6.04
CA VAL A 86 8.30 5.38 -7.29
C VAL A 86 9.18 4.36 -8.00
N PRO A 87 9.00 4.08 -9.31
CA PRO A 87 9.69 2.97 -10.00
C PRO A 87 11.19 2.93 -9.83
N LYS A 88 11.84 4.09 -9.95
CA LYS A 88 13.30 4.25 -9.83
C LYS A 88 13.81 3.90 -8.42
N MET A 89 12.92 3.81 -7.44
CA MET A 89 13.21 3.49 -6.04
C MET A 89 12.76 2.06 -5.65
N ARG A 90 12.23 1.27 -6.60
CA ARG A 90 11.87 -0.13 -6.36
C ARG A 90 13.13 -0.98 -6.18
N GLY A 91 13.00 -2.14 -5.54
CA GLY A 91 14.14 -3.01 -5.17
C GLY A 91 14.89 -2.59 -3.90
N HIS A 92 14.63 -1.39 -3.37
CA HIS A 92 15.24 -0.88 -2.14
C HIS A 92 14.48 -1.27 -0.86
N HIS A 93 13.64 -2.31 -0.91
CA HIS A 93 12.83 -2.80 0.21
C HIS A 93 11.87 -1.76 0.83
N ILE A 94 11.57 -0.68 0.11
CA ILE A 94 10.69 0.42 0.57
C ILE A 94 9.29 -0.09 0.89
N ALA A 95 8.77 -1.01 0.08
CA ALA A 95 7.46 -1.62 0.32
C ALA A 95 7.39 -2.34 1.68
N LEU A 96 8.46 -3.04 2.08
CA LEU A 96 8.51 -3.68 3.40
C LEU A 96 8.64 -2.64 4.51
N ASP A 97 9.46 -1.60 4.31
CA ASP A 97 9.60 -0.51 5.28
C ASP A 97 8.24 0.21 5.51
N ILE A 98 7.39 0.32 4.47
CA ILE A 98 6.01 0.83 4.58
C ILE A 98 5.14 -0.10 5.42
N VAL A 99 5.16 -1.39 5.13
CA VAL A 99 4.34 -2.38 5.85
C VAL A 99 4.72 -2.39 7.34
N ASP A 100 6.02 -2.34 7.65
CA ASP A 100 6.52 -2.22 9.01
C ASP A 100 6.07 -0.93 9.70
N ASP A 101 6.11 0.21 9.00
CA ASP A 101 5.64 1.49 9.55
C ASP A 101 4.13 1.46 9.83
N PHE A 102 3.34 0.89 8.93
CA PHE A 102 1.90 0.68 9.10
C PHE A 102 1.60 -0.22 10.30
N LEU A 103 2.27 -1.36 10.45
CA LEU A 103 2.04 -2.29 11.56
C LEU A 103 2.33 -1.69 12.94
N ARG A 104 3.15 -0.63 13.01
CA ARG A 104 3.44 0.10 14.26
C ARG A 104 2.32 1.05 14.67
N ILE A 105 1.40 1.39 13.78
CA ILE A 105 0.27 2.29 14.04
C ILE A 105 -0.76 1.55 14.92
N PRO A 106 -1.21 2.14 16.04
CA PRO A 106 -2.33 1.60 16.82
C PRO A 106 -3.66 1.63 16.04
N PRO A 107 -4.62 0.74 16.34
CA PRO A 107 -4.61 -0.30 17.37
C PRO A 107 -3.76 -1.52 16.96
N ARG A 108 -3.01 -2.11 17.91
CA ARG A 108 -2.05 -3.20 17.63
C ARG A 108 -2.59 -4.61 17.90
N ASP A 109 -3.77 -4.67 18.48
CA ASP A 109 -4.52 -5.84 18.91
C ASP A 109 -5.48 -6.37 17.82
N LYS A 110 -5.89 -5.52 16.87
CA LYS A 110 -6.76 -5.94 15.75
C LYS A 110 -5.98 -6.67 14.64
N GLN A 111 -6.58 -7.61 13.94
CA GLN A 111 -5.96 -8.17 12.71
C GLN A 111 -5.71 -7.04 11.69
N ALA A 112 -4.52 -7.00 11.09
CA ALA A 112 -4.25 -6.01 10.05
C ALA A 112 -4.92 -6.42 8.74
N LYS A 113 -5.56 -5.46 8.08
CA LYS A 113 -6.25 -5.68 6.81
C LYS A 113 -5.49 -5.04 5.67
N VAL A 114 -5.67 -5.56 4.45
CA VAL A 114 -5.19 -4.93 3.22
C VAL A 114 -6.34 -4.89 2.20
N LEU A 115 -6.68 -3.70 1.73
CA LEU A 115 -7.79 -3.49 0.80
C LEU A 115 -7.38 -3.88 -0.62
N ASN A 116 -8.17 -4.70 -1.32
CA ASN A 116 -8.00 -5.04 -2.74
C ASN A 116 -6.52 -5.31 -3.19
N PRO A 117 -5.71 -6.10 -2.45
CA PRO A 117 -4.29 -6.25 -2.79
C PRO A 117 -4.11 -6.99 -4.13
N CYS A 118 -3.23 -6.45 -4.98
CA CYS A 118 -2.82 -7.15 -6.20
C CYS A 118 -1.93 -8.37 -5.88
N ARG A 119 -1.84 -9.32 -6.82
CA ARG A 119 -1.09 -10.58 -6.66
C ARG A 119 0.31 -10.42 -6.06
N ALA A 120 1.05 -9.40 -6.51
CA ALA A 120 2.41 -9.17 -6.05
C ALA A 120 2.50 -8.73 -4.58
N VAL A 121 1.54 -7.91 -4.15
CA VAL A 121 1.42 -7.48 -2.76
C VAL A 121 1.03 -8.67 -1.90
N ARG A 122 0.09 -9.50 -2.37
CA ARG A 122 -0.30 -10.74 -1.68
C ARG A 122 0.90 -11.68 -1.48
N LYS A 123 1.67 -11.94 -2.54
CA LYS A 123 2.91 -12.73 -2.46
C LYS A 123 3.94 -12.13 -1.52
N MET A 124 4.15 -10.80 -1.58
CA MET A 124 5.06 -10.10 -0.67
C MET A 124 4.61 -10.23 0.79
N LEU A 125 3.33 -10.00 1.07
CA LEU A 125 2.76 -10.07 2.42
C LEU A 125 2.81 -11.52 2.96
N ASN A 126 2.46 -12.52 2.16
CA ASN A 126 2.54 -13.93 2.57
C ASN A 126 3.97 -14.37 2.85
N LYS A 127 4.93 -13.93 2.05
CA LYS A 127 6.35 -14.26 2.23
C LYS A 127 6.96 -13.63 3.48
N HIS A 128 6.67 -12.35 3.73
CA HIS A 128 7.37 -11.58 4.76
C HIS A 128 6.57 -11.39 6.06
N TYR A 129 5.25 -11.54 5.99
CA TYR A 129 4.31 -11.29 7.09
C TYR A 129 3.22 -12.39 7.15
N PRO A 130 3.59 -13.68 7.21
CA PRO A 130 2.64 -14.78 7.13
C PRO A 130 1.58 -14.68 8.25
N GLY A 131 0.30 -14.76 7.86
CA GLY A 131 -0.84 -14.70 8.78
C GLY A 131 -1.11 -13.33 9.41
N ARG A 132 -0.30 -12.30 9.13
CA ARG A 132 -0.48 -10.96 9.73
C ARG A 132 -1.46 -10.08 8.99
N PHE A 133 -1.78 -10.40 7.75
CA PHE A 133 -2.67 -9.62 6.90
C PHE A 133 -3.87 -10.43 6.47
N GLU A 134 -5.04 -9.81 6.59
CA GLU A 134 -6.29 -10.27 5.99
C GLU A 134 -6.58 -9.41 4.76
N ALA A 135 -6.74 -10.03 3.60
CA ALA A 135 -7.15 -9.30 2.41
C ALA A 135 -8.65 -9.06 2.43
N VAL A 136 -9.07 -7.83 2.15
CA VAL A 136 -10.48 -7.42 2.16
C VAL A 136 -10.84 -6.68 0.88
N VAL A 137 -12.08 -6.82 0.42
CA VAL A 137 -12.63 -6.08 -0.71
C VAL A 137 -13.85 -5.29 -0.27
N THR A 138 -14.07 -4.13 -0.89
CA THR A 138 -15.26 -3.31 -0.65
C THR A 138 -16.44 -3.81 -1.49
N ARG A 139 -17.56 -4.11 -0.82
CA ARG A 139 -18.86 -4.33 -1.47
C ARG A 139 -19.87 -3.36 -0.89
N GLY A 140 -20.02 -2.20 -1.53
CA GLY A 140 -20.82 -1.10 -0.98
C GLY A 140 -20.14 -0.49 0.25
N ARG A 141 -20.80 -0.54 1.42
CA ARG A 141 -20.24 -0.05 2.70
C ARG A 141 -19.62 -1.14 3.57
N GLU A 142 -19.65 -2.39 3.13
CA GLU A 142 -19.17 -3.54 3.91
C GLU A 142 -17.88 -4.11 3.32
N PHE A 143 -17.06 -4.70 4.19
CA PHE A 143 -15.83 -5.41 3.81
C PHE A 143 -16.09 -6.91 3.73
N ILE A 144 -15.66 -7.51 2.63
CA ILE A 144 -15.68 -8.96 2.47
C ILE A 144 -14.24 -9.45 2.51
N THR A 145 -13.97 -10.41 3.39
CA THR A 145 -12.68 -11.10 3.43
C THR A 145 -12.49 -11.91 2.16
N ILE A 146 -11.34 -11.72 1.52
CA ILE A 146 -10.90 -12.56 0.41
C ILE A 146 -9.75 -13.44 0.88
N HIS A 147 -9.87 -14.73 0.63
CA HIS A 147 -8.80 -15.67 0.90
C HIS A 147 -7.73 -15.55 -0.21
N TYR A 148 -6.47 -15.61 0.18
CA TYR A 148 -5.39 -15.74 -0.78
C TYR A 148 -5.51 -17.06 -1.54
N GLU A 149 -5.42 -17.02 -2.87
CA GLU A 149 -5.35 -18.23 -3.70
C GLU A 149 -4.10 -19.04 -3.32
N GLU A 150 -4.14 -20.38 -3.47
CA GLU A 150 -3.01 -21.26 -3.14
C GLU A 150 -1.72 -20.84 -3.86
N GLU A 151 -1.82 -20.33 -5.09
CA GLU A 151 -0.68 -19.83 -5.88
C GLU A 151 -0.02 -18.56 -5.31
N ASP A 152 -0.64 -17.92 -4.33
CA ASP A 152 -0.10 -16.76 -3.62
C ASP A 152 0.47 -17.14 -2.25
N LEU A 153 0.26 -18.38 -1.78
CA LEU A 153 0.79 -18.93 -0.50
C LEU A 153 2.21 -19.50 -0.63
N VAL A 154 2.91 -19.22 -1.75
CA VAL A 154 4.23 -19.78 -2.05
C VAL A 154 5.23 -19.40 -0.94
N GLY A 155 5.54 -20.39 -0.10
CA GLY A 155 6.39 -20.24 1.09
C GLY A 155 6.23 -21.36 2.13
N TYR A 156 5.18 -22.16 2.09
CA TYR A 156 5.04 -23.36 2.93
C TYR A 156 5.09 -24.64 2.08
N MET A 157 6.29 -24.99 1.61
CA MET A 157 6.73 -26.36 1.29
C MET A 157 8.14 -26.27 0.71
N GLY A 158 9.14 -26.67 1.50
CA GLY A 158 10.57 -26.65 1.14
C GLY A 158 11.44 -26.37 2.36
#